data_AF-A0AAD9EHW6-F1
#
_entry.id   AF-A0AAD9EHW6-F1
#
_cell.length_a   1.000
_cell.length_b   1.000
_cell.length_c   1.000
_cell.angle_alpha   90.00
_cell.angle_beta   90.00
_cell.angle_gamma   90.00
#
_symmetry.space_group_name_H-M   'P 1'
#
loop_
_entity.id
_entity.type
_entity.pdbx_description
1 polymer ?
#
loop_
_entity_poly.entity_id
_entity_poly.type
_entity_poly.pdbx_seq_one_letter_code
_entity_poly.pdbx_strand_id
1 'polypeptide(L)'
;MQKHAPSPASQPSRLTLLDLPVCVILMIVDKVFEHYFDDYEGYITNKSGYDMVEEIDTGRGDTYRAFDHWKDLSRMAASCKPFYNIITPILYRRDVQFNHSSALLLSAKKGNLDGILKSIDLGHADLNMEDHTDFVEDEDIDCRSYGVEDRWREGVTSTLTALHLAAYHAHPAVVDFLLNHGADVQKRADIGPKARPERMFIHQQVYMFSHTTDEYDIVCNENETSPPFGAIALFFALKAGQYPSIPRWRRHVVQTDTNGIRL
;
A
#
# COMPACT_ATOMS: atom_id res chain seq x y z
N MET A 1 22.29 74.90 -12.72
CA MET A 1 22.73 73.49 -12.86
C MET A 1 21.75 72.62 -12.09
N GLN A 2 20.81 72.00 -12.80
CA GLN A 2 19.79 71.11 -12.22
C GLN A 2 20.46 69.83 -11.71
N LYS A 3 20.23 69.51 -10.44
CA LYS A 3 20.63 68.24 -9.83
C LYS A 3 19.74 67.15 -10.42
N HIS A 4 20.28 66.29 -11.28
CA HIS A 4 19.63 65.06 -11.68
C HIS A 4 19.47 64.18 -10.43
N ALA A 5 18.23 63.88 -10.07
CA ALA A 5 17.91 62.84 -9.10
C ALA A 5 18.26 61.46 -9.72
N PRO A 6 18.86 60.54 -8.95
CA PRO A 6 19.14 59.20 -9.45
C PRO A 6 17.82 58.44 -9.68
N SER A 7 17.70 57.82 -10.85
CA SER A 7 16.58 56.93 -11.20
C SER A 7 16.47 55.78 -10.18
N PRO A 8 15.26 55.37 -9.76
CA PRO A 8 15.12 54.27 -8.83
C PRO A 8 15.61 52.98 -9.49
N ALA A 9 16.71 52.43 -8.98
CA ALA A 9 17.20 51.13 -9.39
C ALA A 9 16.10 50.10 -9.13
N SER A 10 15.56 49.50 -10.20
CA SER A 10 14.67 48.35 -10.09
C SER A 10 15.42 47.23 -9.39
N GLN A 11 15.05 46.91 -8.15
CA GLN A 11 15.59 45.74 -7.49
C GLN A 11 15.25 44.51 -8.35
N PRO A 12 16.21 43.62 -8.65
CA PRO A 12 15.91 42.38 -9.34
C PRO A 12 14.92 41.61 -8.46
N SER A 13 13.74 41.32 -8.99
CA SER A 13 12.75 40.48 -8.32
C SER A 13 13.43 39.16 -7.95
N ARG A 14 13.57 38.91 -6.65
CA ARG A 14 14.21 37.70 -6.15
C ARG A 14 13.34 36.51 -6.53
N LEU A 15 13.70 35.82 -7.61
CA LEU A 15 13.03 34.61 -8.04
C LEU A 15 13.02 33.61 -6.88
N THR A 16 11.82 33.19 -6.52
CA THR A 16 11.58 32.17 -5.52
C THR A 16 11.34 30.83 -6.20
N LEU A 17 11.38 29.75 -5.43
CA LEU A 17 11.07 28.40 -5.92
C LEU A 17 9.63 28.31 -6.52
N LEU A 18 8.76 29.24 -6.15
CA LEU A 18 7.38 29.35 -6.63
C LEU A 18 7.27 30.00 -8.02
N ASP A 19 8.33 30.66 -8.48
CA ASP A 19 8.42 31.28 -9.81
C ASP A 19 8.95 30.30 -10.87
N LEU A 20 9.19 29.04 -10.48
CA LEU A 20 9.62 27.99 -11.41
C LEU A 20 8.52 27.75 -12.47
N PRO A 21 8.85 27.77 -13.76
CA PRO A 21 7.92 27.38 -14.81
C PRO A 21 7.42 25.96 -14.59
N VAL A 22 6.13 25.71 -14.89
CA VAL A 22 5.51 24.38 -14.73
C VAL A 22 6.32 23.29 -15.45
N CYS A 23 6.87 23.58 -16.64
CA CYS A 23 7.70 22.63 -17.37
C CYS A 23 8.96 22.19 -16.58
N VAL A 24 9.57 23.09 -15.81
CA VAL A 24 10.74 22.75 -14.98
C VAL A 24 10.32 21.83 -13.82
N ILE A 25 9.16 22.09 -13.21
CA ILE A 25 8.61 21.22 -12.16
C ILE A 25 8.33 19.81 -12.72
N LEU A 26 7.74 19.72 -13.91
CA LEU A 26 7.51 18.44 -14.58
C LEU A 26 8.81 17.70 -14.88
N MET A 27 9.85 18.40 -15.37
CA MET A 27 11.18 17.80 -15.58
C MET A 27 11.81 17.28 -14.29
N ILE A 28 11.65 18.00 -13.17
CA ILE A 28 12.12 17.53 -11.85
C ILE A 28 11.39 16.24 -11.48
N VAL A 29 10.06 16.22 -11.61
CA VAL A 29 9.25 15.04 -11.31
C VAL A 29 9.69 13.85 -12.15
N ASP A 30 9.85 14.03 -13.46
CA ASP A 30 10.31 12.95 -14.36
C ASP A 30 11.70 12.46 -13.99
N LYS A 31 12.63 13.36 -13.69
CA LYS A 31 13.98 12.97 -13.26
C LYS A 31 14.02 12.23 -11.93
N VAL A 32 13.16 12.58 -10.99
CA VAL A 32 13.03 11.85 -9.71
C VAL A 32 12.49 10.44 -9.97
N PHE A 33 11.58 10.24 -10.91
CA PHE A 33 11.14 8.88 -11.24
C PHE A 33 12.23 8.11 -12.03
N GLU A 34 12.85 8.71 -13.05
CA GLU A 34 13.94 8.09 -13.85
C GLU A 34 15.13 7.63 -13.00
N HIS A 35 15.54 8.42 -12.00
CA HIS A 35 16.70 8.07 -11.17
C HIS A 35 16.46 6.79 -10.34
N TYR A 36 15.21 6.44 -10.04
CA TYR A 36 14.86 5.29 -9.21
C TYR A 36 14.30 4.10 -10.00
N PHE A 37 14.10 4.25 -11.32
CA PHE A 37 13.45 3.23 -12.17
C PHE A 37 14.30 1.98 -12.43
N ASP A 38 15.62 2.03 -12.25
CA ASP A 38 16.47 0.86 -12.54
C ASP A 38 16.25 -0.32 -11.58
N ASP A 39 15.57 -0.14 -10.43
CA ASP A 39 15.51 -1.20 -9.43
C ASP A 39 14.17 -1.40 -8.67
N TYR A 40 13.17 -0.51 -8.78
CA TYR A 40 12.05 -0.51 -7.83
C TYR A 40 10.68 -0.26 -8.46
N GLU A 41 9.98 -1.34 -8.82
CA GLU A 41 8.63 -1.37 -9.43
C GLU A 41 7.47 -1.22 -8.40
N GLY A 42 7.73 -0.63 -7.23
CA GLY A 42 6.69 -0.46 -6.19
C GLY A 42 6.36 -1.78 -5.48
N TYR A 43 5.07 -2.16 -5.45
CA TYR A 43 4.60 -3.33 -4.70
C TYR A 43 4.71 -4.67 -5.44
N ILE A 44 4.84 -4.65 -6.77
CA ILE A 44 5.14 -5.85 -7.56
C ILE A 44 6.55 -5.66 -8.08
N THR A 45 7.41 -6.62 -7.83
CA THR A 45 8.75 -6.62 -8.40
C THR A 45 8.90 -7.88 -9.22
N ASN A 46 9.41 -7.73 -10.46
CA ASN A 46 9.80 -8.85 -11.31
C ASN A 46 11.07 -9.58 -10.80
N LYS A 47 11.68 -9.12 -9.71
CA LYS A 47 12.83 -9.75 -9.08
C LYS A 47 12.37 -10.97 -8.28
N SER A 48 13.15 -12.05 -8.34
CA SER A 48 12.85 -13.31 -7.65
C SER A 48 14.10 -13.79 -6.90
N GLY A 49 13.93 -14.48 -5.78
CA GLY A 49 15.05 -15.03 -5.01
C GLY A 49 15.95 -13.94 -4.40
N TYR A 50 17.26 -14.12 -4.50
CA TYR A 50 18.27 -13.20 -3.93
C TYR A 50 18.34 -11.82 -4.61
N ASP A 51 17.55 -11.56 -5.66
CA ASP A 51 17.43 -10.21 -6.25
C ASP A 51 16.38 -9.34 -5.51
N MET A 52 15.55 -9.94 -4.65
CA MET A 52 14.61 -9.24 -3.75
C MET A 52 15.28 -8.66 -2.49
N VAL A 53 16.61 -8.68 -2.50
CA VAL A 53 17.48 -8.41 -1.38
C VAL A 53 17.64 -6.90 -1.19
N GLU A 54 16.67 -6.24 -0.55
CA GLU A 54 16.84 -4.87 -0.06
C GLU A 54 17.66 -4.86 1.23
N GLU A 55 18.96 -4.58 1.14
CA GLU A 55 19.85 -4.46 2.31
C GLU A 55 19.20 -3.53 3.35
N ILE A 56 18.79 -4.08 4.48
CA ILE A 56 18.19 -3.27 5.55
C ILE A 56 19.32 -2.53 6.24
N ASP A 57 19.40 -1.22 6.00
CA ASP A 57 20.22 -0.33 6.79
C ASP A 57 19.60 -0.19 8.19
N THR A 58 20.03 -1.07 9.10
CA THR A 58 19.59 -1.13 10.50
C THR A 58 19.87 0.17 11.26
N GLY A 59 20.70 1.06 10.73
CA GLY A 59 21.00 2.39 11.30
C GLY A 59 19.91 3.45 11.07
N ARG A 60 19.01 3.26 10.09
CA ARG A 60 17.98 4.26 9.72
C ARG A 60 16.55 3.91 10.15
N GLY A 61 16.29 2.65 10.53
CA GLY A 61 14.95 2.17 10.88
C GLY A 61 14.05 2.04 9.64
N ASP A 62 13.57 0.81 9.37
CA ASP A 62 12.64 0.44 8.29
C ASP A 62 12.93 1.10 6.92
N THR A 63 14.00 0.70 6.23
CA THR A 63 14.33 1.26 4.91
C THR A 63 13.79 0.40 3.77
N TYR A 64 12.47 0.23 3.68
CA TYR A 64 11.86 -0.22 2.42
C TYR A 64 11.91 0.95 1.42
N ARG A 65 12.89 0.90 0.52
CA ARG A 65 13.29 2.02 -0.35
C ARG A 65 12.52 2.08 -1.67
N ALA A 66 11.78 1.02 -2.00
CA ALA A 66 10.95 0.96 -3.21
C ALA A 66 10.00 2.17 -3.38
N PHE A 67 9.63 2.84 -2.29
CA PHE A 67 8.73 4.00 -2.29
C PHE A 67 9.41 5.36 -2.04
N ASP A 68 10.74 5.46 -2.05
CA ASP A 68 11.42 6.72 -1.69
C ASP A 68 11.13 7.85 -2.68
N HIS A 69 11.08 7.56 -3.98
CA HIS A 69 10.69 8.54 -5.00
C HIS A 69 9.26 9.05 -4.80
N TRP A 70 8.32 8.16 -4.43
CA TRP A 70 6.95 8.52 -4.05
C TRP A 70 6.91 9.42 -2.82
N LYS A 71 7.70 9.09 -1.77
CA LYS A 71 7.77 9.85 -0.53
C LYS A 71 8.34 11.25 -0.76
N ASP A 72 9.42 11.37 -1.52
CA ASP A 72 10.10 12.64 -1.73
C ASP A 72 9.26 13.61 -2.58
N LEU A 73 8.61 13.12 -3.64
CA LEU A 73 7.67 13.94 -4.40
C LEU A 73 6.43 14.31 -3.61
N SER A 74 5.94 13.42 -2.74
CA SER A 74 4.82 13.74 -1.83
C SER A 74 5.21 14.82 -0.82
N ARG A 75 6.43 14.77 -0.28
CA ARG A 75 6.98 15.81 0.61
C ARG A 75 7.17 17.13 -0.14
N MET A 76 7.65 17.10 -1.38
CA MET A 76 7.77 18.27 -2.24
C MET A 76 6.39 18.89 -2.52
N ALA A 77 5.39 18.07 -2.85
CA ALA A 77 4.02 18.50 -3.04
C ALA A 77 3.45 19.16 -1.77
N ALA A 78 3.74 18.60 -0.60
CA ALA A 78 3.27 19.14 0.68
C ALA A 78 3.89 20.49 1.08
N SER A 79 5.03 20.88 0.47
CA SER A 79 5.73 22.11 0.84
C SER A 79 4.97 23.39 0.48
N CYS A 80 4.21 23.39 -0.64
CA CYS A 80 3.48 24.57 -1.08
C CYS A 80 2.32 24.23 -2.03
N LYS A 81 1.32 25.13 -2.09
CA LYS A 81 0.10 24.93 -2.88
C LYS A 81 0.35 24.77 -4.40
N PRO A 82 1.26 25.53 -5.05
CA PRO A 82 1.54 25.32 -6.48
C PRO A 82 2.09 23.92 -6.77
N PHE A 83 3.07 23.46 -5.98
CA PHE A 83 3.61 22.10 -6.12
C PHE A 83 2.57 21.05 -5.82
N TYR A 84 1.76 21.23 -4.78
CA TYR A 84 0.65 20.33 -4.50
C TYR A 84 -0.26 20.16 -5.72
N ASN A 85 -0.71 21.26 -6.32
CA ASN A 85 -1.64 21.23 -7.45
C ASN A 85 -1.04 20.60 -8.72
N ILE A 86 0.29 20.69 -8.92
CA ILE A 86 0.97 20.15 -10.10
C ILE A 86 1.36 18.68 -9.87
N ILE A 87 1.94 18.38 -8.72
CA ILE A 87 2.57 17.07 -8.43
C ILE A 87 1.54 16.05 -7.99
N THR A 88 0.57 16.41 -7.13
CA THR A 88 -0.41 15.44 -6.60
C THR A 88 -1.17 14.69 -7.70
N PRO A 89 -1.69 15.34 -8.77
CA PRO A 89 -2.34 14.60 -9.85
C PRO A 89 -1.39 13.69 -10.64
N ILE A 90 -0.09 13.99 -10.69
CA ILE A 90 0.90 13.12 -11.33
C ILE A 90 1.13 11.88 -10.49
N LEU A 91 1.24 12.05 -9.16
CA LEU A 91 1.39 10.94 -8.23
C LEU A 91 0.22 9.95 -8.36
N TYR A 92 -1.02 10.40 -8.22
CA TYR A 92 -2.16 9.47 -8.30
C TYR A 92 -2.30 8.79 -9.68
N ARG A 93 -1.99 9.48 -10.78
CA ARG A 93 -1.99 8.84 -12.12
C ARG A 93 -0.92 7.77 -12.26
N ARG A 94 0.29 8.04 -11.77
CA ARG A 94 1.37 7.05 -11.77
C ARG A 94 1.09 5.88 -10.82
N ASP A 95 0.35 6.11 -9.73
CA ASP A 95 -0.01 5.06 -8.77
C ASP A 95 -0.94 4.03 -9.43
N VAL A 96 -1.90 4.50 -10.23
CA VAL A 96 -2.75 3.62 -11.04
C VAL A 96 -1.94 2.87 -12.10
N GLN A 97 -0.96 3.52 -12.73
CA GLN A 97 -0.16 2.93 -13.80
C GLN A 97 0.85 1.88 -13.32
N PHE A 98 1.50 2.13 -12.18
CA PHE A 98 2.68 1.35 -11.75
C PHE A 98 2.47 0.63 -10.41
N ASN A 99 1.53 1.07 -9.58
CA ASN A 99 1.32 0.54 -8.23
C ASN A 99 -0.09 -0.03 -8.02
N HIS A 100 -0.82 -0.38 -9.08
CA HIS A 100 -2.13 -1.02 -8.96
C HIS A 100 -3.10 -0.27 -8.04
N SER A 101 -3.15 1.06 -8.15
CA SER A 101 -4.01 1.89 -7.29
C SER A 101 -3.75 1.69 -5.79
N SER A 102 -2.50 1.47 -5.38
CA SER A 102 -2.13 1.23 -3.98
C SER A 102 -2.62 2.31 -3.03
N ALA A 103 -2.67 3.57 -3.49
CA ALA A 103 -3.18 4.68 -2.69
C ALA A 103 -4.68 4.51 -2.36
N LEU A 104 -5.48 4.00 -3.29
CA LEU A 104 -6.89 3.67 -3.06
C LEU A 104 -7.03 2.57 -2.01
N LEU A 105 -6.29 1.46 -2.20
CA LEU A 105 -6.36 0.27 -1.35
C LEU A 105 -5.90 0.57 0.09
N LEU A 106 -4.77 1.25 0.25
CA LEU A 106 -4.25 1.69 1.56
C LEU A 106 -5.18 2.70 2.23
N SER A 107 -5.80 3.58 1.46
CA SER A 107 -6.78 4.53 1.99
C SER A 107 -8.03 3.82 2.48
N ALA A 108 -8.50 2.79 1.77
CA ALA A 108 -9.61 1.95 2.21
C ALA A 108 -9.28 1.18 3.50
N LYS A 109 -8.08 0.57 3.60
CA LYS A 109 -7.61 -0.08 4.84
C LYS A 109 -7.62 0.87 6.05
N LYS A 110 -7.22 2.13 5.83
CA LYS A 110 -7.06 3.15 6.88
C LYS A 110 -8.32 3.99 7.16
N GLY A 111 -9.39 3.83 6.39
CA GLY A 111 -10.58 4.68 6.51
C GLY A 111 -10.36 6.11 6.01
N ASN A 112 -9.36 6.35 5.15
CA ASN A 112 -9.00 7.68 4.66
C ASN A 112 -9.81 8.07 3.41
N LEU A 113 -10.96 8.71 3.61
CA LEU A 113 -11.84 9.13 2.51
C LEU A 113 -11.20 10.12 1.52
N ASP A 114 -10.38 11.06 2.01
CA ASP A 114 -9.69 12.04 1.16
C ASP A 114 -8.69 11.38 0.20
N GLY A 115 -7.99 10.34 0.66
CA GLY A 115 -7.11 9.55 -0.19
C GLY A 115 -7.87 8.77 -1.27
N ILE A 116 -9.05 8.24 -0.95
CA ILE A 116 -9.94 7.57 -1.91
C ILE A 116 -10.43 8.55 -2.97
N LEU A 117 -10.94 9.71 -2.54
CA LEU A 117 -11.38 10.78 -3.44
C LEU A 117 -10.30 11.16 -4.43
N LYS A 118 -9.07 11.42 -3.96
CA LYS A 118 -7.94 11.76 -4.85
C LYS A 118 -7.58 10.63 -5.80
N SER A 119 -7.66 9.38 -5.35
CA SER A 119 -7.39 8.22 -6.21
C SER A 119 -8.36 8.13 -7.38
N ILE A 120 -9.63 8.47 -7.15
CA ILE A 120 -10.67 8.45 -8.17
C ILE A 120 -10.61 9.71 -9.04
N ASP A 121 -10.61 10.89 -8.43
CA ASP A 121 -10.73 12.18 -9.12
C ASP A 121 -9.48 12.52 -9.94
N LEU A 122 -8.30 12.23 -9.39
CA LEU A 122 -7.02 12.57 -10.01
C LEU A 122 -6.38 11.39 -10.72
N GLY A 123 -6.48 10.20 -10.14
CA GLY A 123 -5.85 8.98 -10.66
C GLY A 123 -6.74 8.19 -11.63
N HIS A 124 -8.06 8.34 -11.56
CA HIS A 124 -9.04 7.46 -12.22
C HIS A 124 -8.88 5.99 -11.81
N ALA A 125 -8.62 5.76 -10.51
CA ALA A 125 -8.42 4.43 -9.96
C ALA A 125 -9.65 3.52 -10.14
N ASP A 126 -9.40 2.25 -10.44
CA ASP A 126 -10.44 1.21 -10.49
C ASP A 126 -10.81 0.80 -9.06
N LEU A 127 -12.09 0.96 -8.70
CA LEU A 127 -12.62 0.59 -7.39
C LEU A 127 -12.57 -0.92 -7.11
N ASN A 128 -12.51 -1.72 -8.18
CA ASN A 128 -12.47 -3.18 -8.12
C ASN A 128 -11.06 -3.74 -8.28
N MET A 129 -10.05 -2.88 -8.24
CA MET A 129 -8.64 -3.28 -8.22
C MET A 129 -8.38 -4.23 -7.05
N GLU A 130 -7.60 -5.27 -7.32
CA GLU A 130 -7.23 -6.29 -6.35
C GLU A 130 -6.04 -5.81 -5.50
N ASP A 131 -5.92 -6.31 -4.29
CA ASP A 131 -4.99 -5.78 -3.31
C ASP A 131 -3.58 -6.34 -3.54
N HIS A 132 -2.71 -5.46 -4.00
CA HIS A 132 -1.28 -5.71 -4.18
C HIS A 132 -0.43 -5.07 -3.08
N THR A 133 -1.04 -4.49 -2.04
CA THR A 133 -0.31 -3.63 -1.08
C THR A 133 0.28 -4.38 0.11
N ASP A 134 0.10 -5.70 0.16
CA ASP A 134 0.59 -6.54 1.25
C ASP A 134 1.95 -7.18 0.94
N PHE A 135 2.62 -7.63 1.99
CA PHE A 135 3.92 -8.28 1.88
C PHE A 135 4.14 -9.27 3.01
N VAL A 136 4.94 -10.30 2.74
CA VAL A 136 5.45 -11.20 3.77
C VAL A 136 6.86 -10.75 4.13
N GLU A 137 7.11 -10.57 5.42
CA GLU A 137 8.45 -10.42 5.97
C GLU A 137 8.97 -11.81 6.32
N ASP A 138 10.01 -12.26 5.64
CA ASP A 138 10.71 -13.48 6.01
C ASP A 138 12.05 -13.13 6.67
N GLU A 139 12.30 -13.79 7.80
CA GLU A 139 13.60 -13.81 8.45
C GLU A 139 14.17 -15.20 8.17
N ASP A 140 14.92 -15.31 7.07
CA ASP A 140 15.49 -16.59 6.68
C ASP A 140 16.35 -17.13 7.84
N ILE A 141 15.89 -18.21 8.48
CA ILE A 141 16.48 -18.71 9.74
C ILE A 141 17.94 -19.13 9.52
N ASP A 142 18.26 -19.58 8.31
CA ASP A 142 19.61 -19.98 7.92
C ASP A 142 20.54 -18.77 7.70
N CYS A 143 20.01 -17.59 7.32
CA CYS A 143 20.80 -16.35 7.19
C CYS A 143 21.30 -15.82 8.54
N ARG A 144 20.59 -16.10 9.64
CA ARG A 144 21.08 -15.79 11.01
C ARG A 144 22.40 -16.49 11.32
N SER A 145 22.65 -17.67 10.73
CA SER A 145 23.92 -18.40 10.91
C SER A 145 25.11 -17.66 10.30
N TYR A 146 24.90 -16.75 9.36
CA TYR A 146 25.94 -15.97 8.70
C TYR A 146 26.11 -14.56 9.30
N GLY A 147 25.38 -14.23 10.36
CA GLY A 147 25.48 -12.93 11.04
C GLY A 147 24.89 -11.77 10.24
N VAL A 148 24.07 -12.05 9.23
CA VAL A 148 23.37 -11.04 8.44
C VAL A 148 21.93 -10.94 8.95
N GLU A 149 21.55 -9.79 9.49
CA GLU A 149 20.16 -9.48 9.90
C GLU A 149 19.30 -9.07 8.70
N ASP A 150 19.44 -9.80 7.60
CA ASP A 150 18.71 -9.52 6.38
C ASP A 150 17.25 -9.92 6.57
N ARG A 151 16.36 -8.93 6.62
CA ARG A 151 14.92 -9.16 6.49
C ARG A 151 14.52 -8.76 5.09
N TRP A 152 13.76 -9.61 4.43
CA TRP A 152 13.30 -9.33 3.07
C TRP A 152 11.79 -9.18 3.07
N ARG A 153 11.29 -8.33 2.16
CA ARG A 153 9.85 -8.16 1.92
C ARG A 153 9.51 -8.73 0.57
N GLU A 154 8.68 -9.74 0.56
CA GLU A 154 8.10 -10.28 -0.66
C GLU A 154 6.69 -9.74 -0.82
N GLY A 155 6.44 -9.00 -1.90
CA GLY A 155 5.11 -8.48 -2.21
C GLY A 155 4.12 -9.63 -2.41
N VAL A 156 2.94 -9.51 -1.82
CA VAL A 156 1.89 -10.52 -1.94
C VAL A 156 0.63 -9.89 -2.49
N THR A 157 0.03 -10.60 -3.45
CA THR A 157 -1.22 -10.20 -4.07
C THR A 157 -2.39 -10.97 -3.44
N SER A 158 -3.52 -10.30 -3.31
CA SER A 158 -4.78 -10.91 -2.90
C SER A 158 -5.91 -10.36 -3.76
N THR A 159 -6.98 -11.13 -3.90
CA THR A 159 -8.15 -10.75 -4.72
C THR A 159 -9.12 -9.80 -3.99
N LEU A 160 -8.73 -9.32 -2.80
CA LEU A 160 -9.50 -8.33 -2.04
C LEU A 160 -9.51 -7.00 -2.77
N THR A 161 -10.61 -6.27 -2.69
CA THR A 161 -10.74 -4.93 -3.26
C THR A 161 -10.86 -3.87 -2.17
N ALA A 162 -10.86 -2.60 -2.55
CA ALA A 162 -11.09 -1.49 -1.62
C ALA A 162 -12.36 -1.69 -0.77
N LEU A 163 -13.45 -2.20 -1.36
CA LEU A 163 -14.70 -2.46 -0.64
C LEU A 163 -14.55 -3.58 0.40
N HIS A 164 -13.86 -4.67 0.05
CA HIS A 164 -13.57 -5.76 0.99
C HIS A 164 -12.73 -5.27 2.18
N LEU A 165 -11.69 -4.48 1.90
CA LEU A 165 -10.79 -3.93 2.91
C LEU A 165 -11.50 -2.95 3.85
N ALA A 166 -12.32 -2.04 3.31
CA ALA A 166 -13.09 -1.09 4.10
C ALA A 166 -14.13 -1.80 4.99
N ALA A 167 -14.78 -2.83 4.45
CA ALA A 167 -15.73 -3.66 5.21
C ALA A 167 -15.03 -4.40 6.35
N TYR A 168 -13.90 -5.05 6.08
CA TYR A 168 -13.11 -5.78 7.08
C TYR A 168 -12.60 -4.88 8.21
N HIS A 169 -12.15 -3.66 7.89
CA HIS A 169 -11.66 -2.72 8.90
C HIS A 169 -12.76 -1.88 9.55
N ALA A 170 -14.04 -2.20 9.30
CA ALA A 170 -15.21 -1.51 9.84
C ALA A 170 -15.19 0.01 9.60
N HIS A 171 -14.93 0.42 8.36
CA HIS A 171 -14.96 1.83 7.92
C HIS A 171 -16.27 2.16 7.18
N PRO A 172 -17.41 2.34 7.87
CA PRO A 172 -18.72 2.49 7.21
C PRO A 172 -18.78 3.67 6.24
N ALA A 173 -18.18 4.81 6.59
CA ALA A 173 -18.15 5.98 5.71
C ALA A 173 -17.44 5.71 4.38
N VAL A 174 -16.38 4.89 4.40
CA VAL A 174 -15.69 4.47 3.18
C VAL A 174 -16.52 3.44 2.42
N VAL A 175 -17.13 2.47 3.11
CA VAL A 175 -18.03 1.48 2.49
C VAL A 175 -19.16 2.17 1.74
N ASP A 176 -19.87 3.08 2.41
CA ASP A 176 -20.96 3.86 1.81
C ASP A 176 -20.49 4.65 0.60
N PHE A 177 -19.32 5.29 0.71
CA PHE A 177 -18.75 6.05 -0.40
C PHE A 177 -18.43 5.15 -1.60
N LEU A 178 -17.74 4.03 -1.39
CA LEU A 178 -17.35 3.10 -2.45
C LEU A 178 -18.59 2.50 -3.16
N LEU A 179 -19.61 2.12 -2.40
CA LEU A 179 -20.87 1.60 -2.95
C LEU A 179 -21.58 2.66 -3.81
N ASN A 180 -21.65 3.90 -3.35
CA ASN A 180 -22.26 5.00 -4.10
C ASN A 180 -21.48 5.36 -5.38
N HIS A 181 -20.20 4.99 -5.46
CA HIS A 181 -19.34 5.23 -6.63
C HIS A 181 -19.19 4.01 -7.54
N GLY A 182 -19.98 2.95 -7.33
CA GLY A 182 -20.07 1.81 -8.24
C GLY A 182 -19.04 0.70 -7.99
N ALA A 183 -18.49 0.61 -6.78
CA ALA A 183 -17.75 -0.58 -6.37
C ALA A 183 -18.65 -1.83 -6.45
N ASP A 184 -18.12 -2.93 -6.98
CA ASP A 184 -18.90 -4.16 -7.18
C ASP A 184 -19.13 -4.87 -5.83
N VAL A 185 -20.36 -4.78 -5.34
CA VAL A 185 -20.80 -5.43 -4.10
C VAL A 185 -20.81 -6.96 -4.18
N GLN A 186 -20.88 -7.52 -5.40
CA GLN A 186 -20.91 -8.97 -5.64
C GLN A 186 -19.55 -9.55 -6.02
N LYS A 187 -18.51 -8.71 -6.20
CA LYS A 187 -17.15 -9.22 -6.44
C LYS A 187 -16.74 -10.11 -5.28
N ARG A 188 -16.28 -11.32 -5.61
CA ARG A 188 -15.85 -12.32 -4.63
C ARG A 188 -14.33 -12.30 -4.55
N ALA A 189 -13.80 -12.06 -3.35
CA ALA A 189 -12.41 -12.31 -3.05
C ALA A 189 -12.21 -13.82 -2.81
N ASP A 190 -11.25 -14.43 -3.50
CA ASP A 190 -10.80 -15.79 -3.22
C ASP A 190 -10.18 -15.86 -1.83
N ILE A 191 -10.70 -16.80 -1.04
CA ILE A 191 -10.26 -17.08 0.32
C ILE A 191 -9.58 -18.44 0.44
N GLY A 192 -9.44 -19.18 -0.67
CA GLY A 192 -8.90 -20.53 -0.72
C GLY A 192 -7.37 -20.62 -0.79
N PRO A 193 -6.82 -21.85 -0.68
CA PRO A 193 -5.38 -22.10 -0.69
C PRO A 193 -4.70 -21.86 -2.05
N LYS A 194 -5.42 -21.97 -3.17
CA LYS A 194 -4.87 -21.84 -4.54
C LYS A 194 -4.42 -20.43 -4.95
N ALA A 195 -5.08 -19.39 -4.43
CA ALA A 195 -4.72 -18.00 -4.73
C ALA A 195 -3.62 -17.45 -3.81
N ARG A 196 -3.02 -18.30 -2.97
CA ARG A 196 -2.03 -17.89 -1.98
C ARG A 196 -0.64 -18.29 -2.49
N PRO A 197 0.34 -17.36 -2.58
CA PRO A 197 1.73 -17.77 -2.72
C PRO A 197 2.11 -18.71 -1.56
N GLU A 198 3.06 -19.63 -1.76
CA GLU A 198 3.52 -20.58 -0.72
C GLU A 198 3.94 -19.90 0.59
N ARG A 199 4.27 -18.61 0.57
CA ARG A 199 4.64 -17.83 1.75
C ARG A 199 3.47 -17.06 2.39
N MET A 200 2.35 -16.92 1.68
CA MET A 200 1.11 -16.32 2.20
C MET A 200 0.50 -17.18 3.32
N PHE A 201 0.82 -18.48 3.46
CA PHE A 201 0.42 -19.29 4.62
C PHE A 201 0.78 -18.63 5.97
N ILE A 202 1.80 -17.77 6.01
CA ILE A 202 2.28 -17.09 7.22
C ILE A 202 1.57 -15.72 7.42
N HIS A 203 0.79 -15.26 6.44
CA HIS A 203 0.28 -13.90 6.36
C HIS A 203 -1.03 -13.67 7.17
N GLN A 204 -1.22 -12.45 7.71
CA GLN A 204 -2.40 -12.09 8.51
C GLN A 204 -3.72 -12.33 7.75
N GLN A 205 -3.70 -12.19 6.43
CA GLN A 205 -4.86 -12.41 5.58
C GLN A 205 -5.34 -13.87 5.60
N VAL A 206 -4.46 -14.86 5.81
CA VAL A 206 -4.87 -16.27 5.95
C VAL A 206 -5.75 -16.49 7.18
N TYR A 207 -5.43 -15.82 8.28
CA TYR A 207 -6.21 -15.87 9.51
C TYR A 207 -7.59 -15.20 9.38
N MET A 208 -7.81 -14.35 8.36
CA MET A 208 -9.14 -13.80 8.08
C MET A 208 -10.14 -14.90 7.68
N PHE A 209 -9.64 -16.09 7.31
CA PHE A 209 -10.42 -17.19 6.76
C PHE A 209 -10.61 -18.38 7.71
N SER A 210 -10.03 -18.33 8.91
CA SER A 210 -10.11 -19.41 9.91
C SER A 210 -10.57 -18.88 11.27
N HIS A 211 -11.63 -19.46 11.85
CA HIS A 211 -12.14 -19.14 13.19
C HIS A 211 -11.38 -19.89 14.30
N THR A 212 -10.80 -21.06 14.00
CA THR A 212 -10.04 -21.93 14.94
C THR A 212 -8.77 -22.46 14.28
N THR A 213 -7.86 -23.04 15.07
CA THR A 213 -6.68 -23.77 14.56
C THR A 213 -7.11 -24.92 13.65
N ASP A 214 -8.20 -25.62 13.99
CA ASP A 214 -8.74 -26.70 13.16
C ASP A 214 -9.29 -26.19 11.82
N GLU A 215 -9.95 -25.03 11.80
CA GLU A 215 -10.38 -24.41 10.53
C GLU A 215 -9.21 -23.85 9.72
N TYR A 216 -8.19 -23.32 10.38
CA TYR A 216 -6.93 -22.93 9.74
C TYR A 216 -6.28 -24.16 9.10
N ASP A 217 -6.25 -25.28 9.82
CA ASP A 217 -5.72 -26.55 9.35
C ASP A 217 -6.58 -27.14 8.23
N ILE A 218 -7.91 -27.00 8.25
CA ILE A 218 -8.77 -27.38 7.13
C ILE A 218 -8.47 -26.51 5.90
N VAL A 219 -8.42 -25.18 6.06
CA VAL A 219 -8.14 -24.24 4.97
C VAL A 219 -6.73 -24.42 4.40
N CYS A 220 -5.75 -24.82 5.23
CA CYS A 220 -4.37 -25.06 4.82
C CYS A 220 -4.11 -26.49 4.31
N ASN A 221 -4.90 -27.50 4.73
CA ASN A 221 -4.71 -28.91 4.36
C ASN A 221 -5.74 -29.45 3.35
N GLU A 222 -6.72 -28.66 2.91
CA GLU A 222 -7.63 -29.06 1.84
C GLU A 222 -6.88 -29.16 0.49
N ASN A 223 -7.00 -30.32 -0.16
CA ASN A 223 -6.40 -30.61 -1.47
C ASN A 223 -6.80 -29.56 -2.53
N GLU A 224 -5.89 -29.32 -3.48
CA GLU A 224 -6.03 -28.42 -4.65
C GLU A 224 -7.35 -28.55 -5.44
N THR A 225 -8.13 -29.61 -5.23
CA THR A 225 -9.39 -29.90 -5.90
C THR A 225 -10.63 -29.23 -5.27
N SER A 226 -10.53 -28.64 -4.07
CA SER A 226 -11.65 -27.88 -3.49
C SER A 226 -11.95 -26.62 -4.33
N PRO A 227 -13.22 -26.33 -4.65
CA PRO A 227 -13.59 -25.15 -5.42
C PRO A 227 -13.19 -23.88 -4.65
N PRO A 228 -12.75 -22.81 -5.33
CA PRO A 228 -12.42 -21.55 -4.66
C PRO A 228 -13.65 -21.05 -3.89
N PHE A 229 -13.54 -21.00 -2.57
CA PHE A 229 -14.52 -20.31 -1.75
C PHE A 229 -14.25 -18.82 -1.97
N GLY A 230 -15.16 -18.13 -2.65
CA GLY A 230 -15.10 -16.68 -2.80
C GLY A 230 -15.96 -16.00 -1.74
N ALA A 231 -15.49 -14.96 -1.07
CA ALA A 231 -16.25 -14.17 -0.10
C ALA A 231 -16.51 -12.75 -0.62
N ILE A 232 -17.72 -12.23 -0.40
CA ILE A 232 -18.10 -10.84 -0.75
C ILE A 232 -17.83 -9.89 0.42
N ALA A 233 -17.81 -8.58 0.17
CA ALA A 233 -17.57 -7.57 1.20
C ALA A 233 -18.47 -7.69 2.46
N LEU A 234 -19.73 -8.13 2.31
CA LEU A 234 -20.62 -8.37 3.44
C LEU A 234 -20.08 -9.43 4.42
N PHE A 235 -19.44 -10.49 3.91
CA PHE A 235 -18.80 -11.50 4.75
C PHE A 235 -17.72 -10.86 5.63
N PHE A 236 -16.88 -10.01 5.05
CA PHE A 236 -15.82 -9.32 5.77
C PHE A 236 -16.36 -8.31 6.80
N ALA A 237 -17.44 -7.59 6.48
CA ALA A 237 -18.11 -6.69 7.43
C ALA A 237 -18.63 -7.44 8.67
N LEU A 238 -19.22 -8.63 8.47
CA LEU A 238 -19.72 -9.46 9.58
C LEU A 238 -18.57 -9.98 10.45
N LYS A 239 -17.40 -10.25 9.86
CA LYS A 239 -16.19 -10.67 10.57
C LYS A 239 -15.55 -9.54 11.38
N ALA A 240 -15.55 -8.32 10.86
CA ALA A 240 -14.92 -7.15 11.47
C ALA A 240 -15.43 -6.87 12.91
N GLY A 241 -16.72 -7.11 13.16
CA GLY A 241 -17.36 -6.86 14.46
C GLY A 241 -17.05 -7.88 15.55
N GLN A 242 -16.32 -8.97 15.25
CA GLN A 242 -16.11 -10.09 16.18
C GLN A 242 -14.68 -10.17 16.76
N TYR A 243 -13.72 -9.38 16.28
CA TYR A 243 -12.31 -9.51 16.70
C TYR A 243 -11.65 -8.15 17.01
N PRO A 244 -11.06 -7.96 18.20
CA PRO A 244 -10.23 -6.79 18.47
C PRO A 244 -8.97 -6.80 17.60
N SER A 245 -8.46 -5.61 17.26
CA SER A 245 -7.24 -5.45 16.45
C SER A 245 -6.05 -6.18 17.09
N ILE A 246 -5.57 -7.25 16.46
CA ILE A 246 -4.45 -8.04 16.97
C ILE A 246 -3.14 -7.28 16.73
N PRO A 247 -2.36 -6.92 17.76
CA PRO A 247 -1.09 -6.20 17.57
C PRO A 247 -0.02 -7.11 16.93
N ARG A 248 0.86 -6.48 16.12
CA ARG A 248 2.08 -7.02 15.49
C ARG A 248 2.59 -8.33 16.13
N TRP A 249 2.53 -9.41 15.37
CA TRP A 249 2.78 -10.77 15.82
C TRP A 249 4.23 -11.00 16.27
N ARG A 250 4.41 -11.23 17.58
CA ARG A 250 5.43 -12.16 18.05
C ARG A 250 4.89 -13.57 17.82
N ARG A 251 5.74 -14.51 17.39
CA ARG A 251 5.45 -15.96 17.36
C ARG A 251 4.93 -16.38 18.74
N HIS A 252 3.62 -16.37 18.94
CA HIS A 252 2.98 -16.96 20.11
C HIS A 252 2.20 -18.14 19.59
N VAL A 253 2.73 -19.33 19.89
CA VAL A 253 2.02 -20.59 19.77
C VAL A 253 0.67 -20.38 20.46
N VAL A 254 -0.40 -20.46 19.68
CA VAL A 254 -1.78 -20.20 20.12
C VAL A 254 -2.14 -21.28 21.12
N GLN A 255 -2.16 -20.96 22.42
CA GLN A 255 -2.73 -21.83 23.45
C GLN A 255 -4.24 -21.64 23.45
N THR A 256 -4.99 -22.69 23.11
CA THR A 256 -6.45 -22.76 23.24
C THR A 256 -6.83 -23.22 24.64
N ASP A 257 -7.97 -22.75 25.16
CA ASP A 257 -8.59 -23.39 26.32
C ASP A 257 -9.24 -24.73 25.93
N THR A 258 -9.67 -25.51 26.93
CA THR A 258 -10.24 -26.86 26.75
C THR A 258 -11.56 -26.88 25.98
N ASN A 259 -12.15 -25.72 25.67
CA ASN A 259 -13.41 -25.59 24.94
C ASN A 259 -13.21 -25.08 23.51
N GLY A 260 -11.96 -24.92 23.05
CA GLY A 260 -11.65 -24.51 21.68
C GLY A 260 -11.98 -23.04 21.38
N ILE A 261 -12.17 -22.21 22.39
CA ILE A 261 -12.38 -20.77 22.24
C ILE A 261 -11.05 -20.05 22.47
N ARG A 262 -10.66 -19.18 21.53
CA ARG A 262 -9.50 -18.28 21.68
C ARG A 262 -9.78 -17.23 22.76
N LEU A 263 -8.84 -17.03 23.69
CA LEU A 263 -8.73 -15.82 24.50
C LEU A 263 -8.25 -14.64 23.66
#